data_AF-A0AAU7LPG4-F1
#
_entry.id   AF-A0AAU7LPG4-F1
#
_cell.length_a   1.000
_cell.length_b   1.000
_cell.length_c   1.000
_cell.angle_alpha   90.00
_cell.angle_beta   90.00
_cell.angle_gamma   90.00
#
_symmetry.space_group_name_H-M   'P 1'
#
loop_
_entity.id
_entity.type
_entity.pdbx_description
1 polymer ?
#
loop_
_entity_poly.entity_id
_entity_poly.type
_entity_poly.pdbx_seq_one_letter_code
_entity_poly.pdbx_strand_id
1 'polypeptide(L)' 'MTIEEFDTSLAALGWKVSEFCRATGLHRNTPSRWRNDGVPVPGWVPKHLGLLLELQRLHAAYLVPPKGGE' A
#
# COMPACT_ATOMS: atom_id res chain seq x y z
N MET A 1 5.34 -2.34 -11.24
CA MET A 1 4.13 -1.58 -10.95
C MET A 1 4.36 -0.14 -11.35
N THR A 2 3.34 0.53 -11.87
CA THR A 2 3.41 1.97 -12.15
C THR A 2 3.19 2.78 -10.86
N ILE A 3 3.37 4.09 -10.93
CA ILE A 3 3.11 4.98 -9.80
C ILE A 3 1.63 5.05 -9.48
N GLU A 4 0.78 5.04 -10.50
CA GLU A 4 -0.67 5.02 -10.37
C GLU A 4 -1.13 3.75 -9.65
N GLU A 5 -0.54 2.59 -9.98
CA GLU A 5 -0.81 1.33 -9.27
C GLU A 5 -0.35 1.36 -7.81
N PHE A 6 0.80 1.99 -7.54
CA PHE A 6 1.31 2.20 -6.19
C PHE A 6 0.35 3.09 -5.37
N ASP A 7 -0.06 4.24 -5.91
CA ASP A 7 -0.98 5.15 -5.25
C ASP A 7 -2.37 4.53 -5.03
N THR A 8 -2.86 3.77 -6.01
CA THR A 8 -4.11 3.00 -5.89
C THR A 8 -4.04 1.96 -4.76
N SER A 9 -2.91 1.24 -4.67
CA SER A 9 -2.70 0.24 -3.61
C SER A 9 -2.68 0.87 -2.22
N LEU A 10 -2.03 2.04 -2.08
CA LEU A 10 -2.03 2.79 -0.82
C LEU A 10 -3.43 3.29 -0.45
N ALA A 11 -4.17 3.83 -1.43
CA ALA A 11 -5.54 4.28 -1.20
C ALA A 11 -6.46 3.14 -0.73
N ALA A 12 -6.34 1.94 -1.32
CA ALA A 12 -7.09 0.75 -0.92
C ALA A 12 -6.77 0.31 0.52
N LEU A 13 -5.50 0.42 0.93
CA LEU A 13 -5.07 0.18 2.32
C LEU A 13 -5.49 1.31 3.28
N GLY A 14 -6.00 2.43 2.78
CA GLY A 14 -6.24 3.65 3.57
C GLY A 14 -4.95 4.33 4.02
N TRP A 15 -3.82 4.05 3.35
CA TRP A 15 -2.49 4.53 3.71
C TRP A 15 -2.10 5.78 2.92
N LYS A 16 -1.35 6.65 3.59
CA LYS A 16 -0.56 7.72 2.98
C LYS A 16 0.83 7.21 2.61
N VAL A 17 1.48 7.89 1.67
CA VAL A 17 2.89 7.64 1.31
C VAL A 17 3.82 7.69 2.52
N SER A 18 3.56 8.59 3.48
CA SER A 18 4.34 8.70 4.72
C SER A 18 4.22 7.47 5.62
N GLU A 19 3.04 6.83 5.66
CA GLU A 19 2.81 5.61 6.43
C GLU A 19 3.51 4.42 5.78
N PHE A 20 3.45 4.31 4.45
CA PHE A 20 4.24 3.34 3.72
C PHE A 20 5.74 3.48 3.99
N CYS A 21 6.28 4.71 3.95
CA CYS A 21 7.69 4.96 4.26
C CYS A 21 8.03 4.55 5.70
N ARG A 22 7.18 4.89 6.66
CA ARG A 22 7.36 4.53 8.07
C ARG A 22 7.33 3.01 8.28
N ALA A 23 6.39 2.31 7.65
CA ALA A 23 6.23 0.85 7.79
C ALA A 23 7.36 0.06 7.14
N THR A 24 7.97 0.59 6.07
CA THR A 24 9.03 -0.09 5.30
C THR A 24 10.43 0.39 5.62
N GLY A 25 10.58 1.44 6.45
CA GLY A 25 11.86 2.08 6.75
C GLY A 25 12.45 2.88 5.59
N LEU A 26 11.69 3.10 4.51
CA LEU A 26 12.15 3.92 3.39
C LEU A 26 12.18 5.40 3.78
N HIS A 27 13.17 6.12 3.24
CA HIS A 27 13.21 7.57 3.37
C HIS A 27 11.99 8.22 2.71
N ARG A 28 11.44 9.29 3.30
CA ARG A 28 10.26 10.01 2.82
C ARG A 28 10.33 10.47 1.36
N ASN A 29 11.54 10.73 0.86
CA ASN A 29 11.74 11.16 -0.53
C ASN A 29 11.75 10.00 -1.52
N THR A 30 11.92 8.75 -1.08
CA THR A 30 12.07 7.60 -1.97
C THR A 30 10.90 7.46 -2.95
N PRO A 31 9.61 7.51 -2.51
CA PRO A 31 8.50 7.47 -3.45
C PRO A 31 8.44 8.69 -4.38
N SER A 32 8.90 9.86 -3.94
CA SER A 32 8.99 11.05 -4.81
C SER A 32 9.94 10.81 -5.98
N ARG A 33 11.09 10.16 -5.74
CA ARG A 33 12.06 9.81 -6.80
C ARG A 33 11.49 8.81 -7.79
N TRP A 34 10.62 7.90 -7.34
CA TRP A 34 9.91 7.00 -8.25
C TRP A 34 8.97 7.76 -9.19
N ARG A 35 8.31 8.82 -8.69
CA ARG A 35 7.39 9.64 -9.50
C ARG A 35 8.11 10.58 -10.46
N ASN A 36 9.15 11.26 -9.98
CA ASN A 36 9.68 12.43 -10.66
C ASN A 36 11.05 12.20 -11.31
N ASP A 37 11.85 11.27 -10.78
CA ASP A 37 13.25 11.12 -11.18
C ASP A 37 13.47 9.90 -12.08
N GLY A 38 12.40 9.22 -12.50
CA GLY A 38 12.48 7.99 -13.31
C GLY A 38 13.11 6.80 -12.60
N VAL A 39 13.24 6.85 -11.26
CA VAL A 39 13.76 5.72 -10.49
C VAL A 39 12.73 4.59 -10.51
N PRO A 40 13.09 3.38 -10.95
CA PRO A 40 12.13 2.29 -11.00
C PRO A 40 11.67 1.89 -9.60
N VAL A 41 10.38 1.57 -9.48
CA VAL A 41 9.83 0.99 -8.25
C VAL A 41 10.49 -0.37 -8.00
N PRO A 42 11.11 -0.62 -6.84
CA PRO A 42 11.76 -1.90 -6.55
C PRO A 42 10.77 -3.07 -6.64
N GLY A 43 11.21 -4.20 -7.19
CA GLY A 43 10.34 -5.36 -7.45
C GLY A 43 9.70 -6.00 -6.21
N TRP A 44 10.20 -5.72 -5.00
CA TRP A 44 9.58 -6.18 -3.76
C TRP A 44 8.35 -5.35 -3.37
N VAL A 45 8.26 -4.07 -3.77
CA VAL A 45 7.16 -3.16 -3.40
C VAL A 45 5.79 -3.70 -3.82
N PRO A 46 5.56 -4.12 -5.08
CA PRO A 46 4.27 -4.70 -5.46
C PRO A 46 3.95 -5.98 -4.70
N LYS A 47 4.95 -6.82 -4.38
CA LYS A 47 4.73 -8.05 -3.60
C LYS A 47 4.33 -7.74 -2.17
N HIS A 48 4.97 -6.74 -1.55
CA HIS A 48 4.66 -6.30 -0.19
C HIS A 48 3.26 -5.68 -0.11
N LEU A 49 2.91 -4.78 -1.03
CA LEU A 49 1.57 -4.20 -1.08
C LEU A 49 0.49 -5.24 -1.37
N GLY A 50 0.76 -6.18 -2.27
CA GLY A 50 -0.13 -7.31 -2.54
C GLY A 50 -0.39 -8.16 -1.30
N LEU A 51 0.64 -8.45 -0.49
CA LEU A 51 0.48 -9.14 0.79
C LEU A 51 -0.42 -8.36 1.75
N LEU A 52 -0.19 -7.04 1.91
CA LEU A 52 -0.98 -6.21 2.81
C LEU A 52 -2.45 -6.12 2.39
N LEU A 53 -2.71 -6.01 1.08
CA LEU A 53 -4.07 -6.01 0.53
C LEU A 53 -4.78 -7.34 0.79
N GLU A 54 -4.07 -8.45 0.64
CA GLU A 54 -4.64 -9.77 0.94
C GLU A 54 -4.91 -9.93 2.45
N LEU A 55 -4.02 -9.44 3.31
CA LEU A 55 -4.25 -9.41 4.75
C LEU A 55 -5.46 -8.53 5.12
N GLN A 56 -5.63 -7.37 4.48
CA GLN A 56 -6.80 -6.51 4.67
C GLN A 56 -8.08 -7.22 4.23
N ARG A 57 -8.05 -7.93 3.09
CA ARG A 57 -9.17 -8.73 2.59
C ARG A 57 -9.55 -9.85 3.56
N LEU A 58 -8.56 -10.59 4.06
CA LEU A 58 -8.76 -11.67 5.04
C LEU A 58 -9.28 -11.13 6.37
N HIS A 59 -8.70 -10.03 6.86
CA HIS A 59 -9.18 -9.34 8.07
C HIS A 59 -10.64 -8.91 7.92
N ALA A 60 -10.99 -8.28 6.79
CA ALA A 60 -12.37 -7.88 6.52
C ALA A 60 -13.34 -9.07 6.45
N ALA A 61 -12.91 -10.19 5.85
CA ALA A 61 -13.76 -11.37 5.69
C ALA A 61 -14.02 -12.13 7.00
N TYR A 62 -13.03 -12.18 7.91
CA TYR A 62 -13.08 -13.08 9.06
C TYR A 62 -13.08 -12.39 10.41
N LEU A 63 -12.65 -11.13 10.50
CA LEU A 63 -12.47 -10.43 11.78
C LEU A 63 -13.32 -9.17 11.94
N VAL A 64 -13.90 -8.64 10.86
CA VAL A 64 -14.82 -7.50 10.94
C VAL A 64 -16.25 -8.04 11.01
N PRO A 65 -16.97 -7.82 12.13
CA PRO A 65 -18.38 -8.20 12.22
C PRO A 65 -19.19 -7.52 11.11
N PRO A 66 -20.19 -8.18 10.52
CA PRO A 66 -21.10 -7.50 9.61
C PRO A 66 -21.72 -6.32 10.35
N LYS A 67 -21.66 -5.13 9.73
CA LYS A 67 -22.41 -3.97 10.23
C LYS A 67 -23.88 -4.40 10.24
N GLY A 68 -24.45 -4.48 11.45
CA GLY A 68 -25.68 -5.21 11.74
C GLY A 68 -26.77 -5.05 10.68
N GLY A 69 -27.36 -6.17 10.30
CA GLY A 69 -28.79 -6.16 10.02
C GLY A 69 -29.50 -5.83 11.33
N GLU A 70 -30.05 -4.62 11.40
CA GLU A 70 -31.26 -4.35 12.18
C GLU A 70 -32.47 -4.83 11.37
#